data_AF-A0A522C2M6-F1
#
_entry.id   AF-A0A522C2M6-F1
#
_cell.length_a   1.000
_cell.length_b   1.000
_cell.length_c   1.000
_cell.angle_alpha   90.00
_cell.angle_beta   90.00
_cell.angle_gamma   90.00
#
_symmetry.space_group_name_H-M   'P 1'
#
loop_
_entity.id
_entity.type
_entity.pdbx_description
1 polymer ?
#
loop_
_entity_poly.entity_id
_entity_poly.type
_entity_poly.pdbx_seq_one_letter_code
_entity_poly.pdbx_strand_id
1 'polypeptide(L)' 'TTEGINLPELPVGTRITIGEIELEISQIGKECHTRCAIYYQAGDCVMPKEGIFVRVLKGGKIREGDVIVVGG' A
#
# COMPACT_ATOMS: atom_id res chain seq x y z
N THR A 1 -2.20 9.80 -4.53
CA THR A 1 -1.88 8.58 -5.32
C THR A 1 -0.40 8.62 -5.66
N THR A 2 0.16 7.53 -6.18
CA THR A 2 1.59 7.39 -6.50
C THR A 2 1.73 6.89 -7.94
N GLU A 3 2.91 7.02 -8.54
CA GLU A 3 3.19 6.58 -9.90
C GLU A 3 4.62 6.02 -10.02
N GLY A 4 4.89 5.26 -11.09
CA GLY A 4 6.22 4.72 -11.39
C GLY A 4 6.68 3.51 -10.56
N ILE A 5 5.84 3.02 -9.64
CA ILE A 5 6.15 1.86 -8.77
C ILE A 5 4.98 0.88 -8.82
N ASN A 6 5.28 -0.39 -9.13
CA ASN A 6 4.29 -1.47 -9.04
C ASN A 6 4.20 -1.98 -7.60
N LEU A 7 3.43 -1.26 -6.78
CA LEU A 7 3.28 -1.54 -5.35
C LEU A 7 2.80 -2.97 -5.02
N PRO A 8 1.81 -3.55 -5.73
CA PRO A 8 1.36 -4.93 -5.49
C PRO A 8 2.42 -6.02 -5.71
N GLU A 9 3.46 -5.76 -6.50
CA GLU A 9 4.53 -6.73 -6.77
C GLU A 9 5.64 -6.73 -5.70
N LEU A 10 5.60 -5.78 -4.77
CA LEU A 10 6.58 -5.69 -3.70
C LEU A 10 6.31 -6.77 -2.63
N PRO A 11 7.33 -7.53 -2.19
CA PRO A 11 7.15 -8.58 -1.19
C PRO A 11 6.81 -8.03 0.20
N VAL A 12 6.12 -8.83 1.01
CA VAL A 12 5.95 -8.55 2.44
C VAL A 12 7.34 -8.45 3.10
N GLY A 13 7.54 -7.43 3.93
CA GLY A 13 8.82 -7.08 4.54
C GLY A 13 9.57 -5.96 3.81
N THR A 14 9.19 -5.61 2.58
CA THR A 14 9.81 -4.50 1.83
C THR A 14 9.73 -3.20 2.62
N ARG A 15 10.86 -2.50 2.74
CA ARG A 15 10.93 -1.19 3.39
C ARG A 15 10.62 -0.09 2.37
N ILE A 16 9.79 0.86 2.75
CA ILE A 16 9.46 2.02 1.92
C ILE A 16 9.72 3.27 2.73
N THR A 17 10.42 4.23 2.15
CA THR A 17 10.67 5.55 2.74
C THR A 17 9.97 6.62 1.91
N ILE A 18 9.28 7.54 2.59
CA ILE A 18 8.64 8.71 1.95
C ILE A 18 8.94 9.92 2.84
N GLY A 19 9.76 10.85 2.37
CA GLY A 19 10.19 11.98 3.21
C GLY A 19 10.80 11.50 4.55
N GLU A 20 10.15 11.81 5.67
CA GLU A 20 10.61 11.43 7.02
C GLU A 20 10.07 10.08 7.54
N ILE A 21 9.12 9.46 6.81
CA ILE A 21 8.44 8.26 7.28
C ILE A 21 9.12 6.99 6.77
N GLU A 22 9.11 5.95 7.61
CA GLU A 22 9.55 4.61 7.26
C GLU A 22 8.40 3.62 7.45
N LEU A 23 8.17 2.84 6.40
CA LEU A 23 7.07 1.90 6.28
C LEU A 23 7.62 0.50 5.96
N GLU A 24 6.88 -0.53 6.33
CA GLU A 24 7.15 -1.92 5.93
C GLU A 24 5.88 -2.53 5.36
N ILE A 25 5.96 -3.17 4.20
CA ILE A 25 4.83 -3.95 3.68
C ILE A 25 4.52 -5.08 4.65
N SER A 26 3.32 -5.08 5.20
CA SER A 26 2.87 -6.09 6.16
C SER A 26 1.95 -7.13 5.53
N GLN A 27 1.25 -6.79 4.44
CA GLN A 27 0.27 -7.66 3.82
C GLN A 27 0.00 -7.24 2.37
N ILE A 28 -0.21 -8.24 1.51
CA ILE A 28 -0.70 -8.08 0.12
C ILE A 28 -2.07 -8.73 0.02
N GLY A 29 -3.01 -8.02 -0.58
CA GLY A 29 -4.42 -8.37 -0.62
C GLY A 29 -5.09 -8.29 0.75
N LYS A 30 -6.41 -8.31 0.78
CA LYS A 30 -7.18 -8.54 2.00
C LYS A 30 -8.37 -9.42 1.72
N GLU A 31 -8.55 -10.47 2.52
CA GLU A 31 -9.74 -11.30 2.45
C GLU A 31 -10.99 -10.45 2.66
N CYS A 32 -11.92 -10.56 1.72
CA CYS A 32 -13.22 -9.91 1.81
C CYS A 32 -14.23 -10.92 2.35
N HIS A 33 -14.51 -10.84 3.65
CA HIS A 33 -15.51 -11.69 4.29
C HIS A 33 -16.95 -11.38 3.84
N THR A 34 -17.20 -10.14 3.39
CA THR A 34 -18.48 -9.69 2.85
C THR A 34 -18.25 -8.79 1.63
N ARG A 35 -19.25 -8.68 0.75
CA ARG A 35 -19.23 -7.70 -0.34
C ARG A 35 -19.20 -6.30 0.28
N CYS A 36 -18.11 -5.57 0.07
CA CYS A 36 -17.90 -4.23 0.61
C CYS A 36 -18.43 -3.15 -0.36
N ALA A 37 -18.39 -1.88 0.05
CA ALA A 37 -18.82 -0.75 -0.78
C ALA A 37 -18.15 -0.73 -2.17
N ILE A 38 -16.86 -1.08 -2.24
CA ILE A 38 -16.10 -1.15 -3.50
C ILE A 38 -16.71 -2.19 -4.44
N TYR A 39 -17.03 -3.38 -3.95
CA TYR A 39 -17.66 -4.43 -4.75
C TYR A 39 -19.03 -3.98 -5.29
N TYR A 40 -19.85 -3.33 -4.47
CA TYR A 40 -21.17 -2.85 -4.90
C TYR A 40 -21.09 -1.71 -5.92
N GLN A 41 -20.06 -0.88 -5.84
CA GLN A 41 -19.86 0.24 -6.78
C GLN A 41 -19.21 -0.19 -8.09
N ALA A 42 -18.21 -1.07 -8.04
CA ALA A 42 -17.38 -1.43 -9.18
C ALA A 42 -17.69 -2.82 -9.77
N GLY A 43 -18.47 -3.66 -9.08
CA GLY A 43 -18.77 -5.04 -9.48
C GLY A 43 -17.66 -6.06 -9.21
N ASP A 44 -16.41 -5.59 -9.05
CA ASP A 44 -15.25 -6.38 -8.64
C ASP A 44 -14.49 -5.65 -7.52
N CYS A 45 -13.90 -6.40 -6.60
CA CYS A 45 -13.15 -5.81 -5.48
C CYS A 45 -11.66 -5.88 -5.80
N VAL A 46 -11.03 -4.71 -5.92
CA VAL A 46 -9.57 -4.59 -6.09
C VAL A 46 -8.80 -5.00 -4.81
N MET A 47 -9.44 -4.90 -3.64
CA MET A 47 -8.76 -5.05 -2.34
C MET A 47 -8.15 -6.44 -2.09
N PRO A 48 -8.80 -7.57 -2.41
CA PRO A 48 -8.19 -8.90 -2.34
C PRO A 48 -7.02 -9.10 -3.30
N LYS A 49 -7.00 -8.37 -4.42
CA LYS A 49 -6.08 -8.63 -5.54
C LYS A 49 -4.83 -7.75 -5.47
N GLU A 50 -5.02 -6.46 -5.23
CA GLU A 50 -3.96 -5.44 -5.41
C GLU A 50 -3.77 -4.57 -4.15
N GLY A 51 -4.65 -4.69 -3.15
CA GLY A 51 -4.53 -3.88 -1.94
C GLY A 51 -3.25 -4.19 -1.18
N ILE A 52 -2.40 -3.19 -0.96
CA ILE A 52 -1.20 -3.34 -0.11
C ILE A 52 -1.41 -2.65 1.22
N PHE A 53 -0.90 -3.26 2.29
CA PHE A 53 -0.95 -2.72 3.63
C PHE A 53 0.46 -2.64 4.20
N VAL A 54 0.70 -1.58 4.95
CA VAL A 54 2.00 -1.28 5.55
C VAL A 54 1.87 -1.07 7.05
N ARG A 55 2.93 -1.42 7.78
CA ARG A 55 3.15 -0.99 9.16
C ARG A 55 3.99 0.28 9.14
N VAL A 56 3.61 1.27 9.95
CA VAL A 56 4.44 2.45 10.21
C VAL A 56 5.52 2.07 11.22
N LEU A 57 6.77 2.16 10.80
CA LEU A 57 7.94 1.92 11.66
C LEU A 57 8.38 3.21 12.33
N LYS A 58 8.35 4.29 11.56
CA LYS A 58 8.66 5.66 11.99
C LYS A 58 7.63 6.62 11.41
N GLY A 59 6.90 7.29 12.30
CA GLY A 59 5.95 8.33 11.93
C GLY A 59 6.63 9.65 11.61
N GLY A 60 5.90 10.54 10.94
CA GLY A 60 6.44 11.81 10.44
C GLY A 60 5.42 12.50 9.54
N LYS A 61 5.88 13.50 8.79
CA LYS A 61 5.05 14.23 7.82
C LYS A 61 5.43 13.83 6.39
N ILE A 62 4.42 13.68 5.56
CA ILE A 62 4.57 13.56 4.11
C ILE A 62 3.80 14.69 3.43
N ARG A 63 4.22 15.03 2.21
CA ARG A 63 3.60 16.03 1.35
C ARG A 63 3.49 15.50 -0.07
N GLU A 64 2.60 16.10 -0.83
CA GLU A 64 2.54 15.85 -2.27
C GLU A 64 3.90 16.20 -2.91
N GLY A 65 4.38 15.32 -3.79
CA GLY A 65 5.69 15.44 -4.42
C GLY A 65 6.84 14.79 -3.65
N ASP A 66 6.63 14.28 -2.44
CA ASP A 66 7.67 13.50 -1.75
C ASP A 66 8.01 12.24 -2.53
N VAL A 67 9.32 11.99 -2.68
CA VAL A 67 9.83 10.81 -3.39
C VAL A 67 9.60 9.56 -2.55
N ILE A 68 9.13 8.52 -3.22
CA ILE A 68 8.98 7.18 -2.65
C ILE A 68 10.22 6.38 -3.01
N VAL A 69 10.93 5.91 -1.99
CA VAL A 69 12.11 5.06 -2.15
C VAL A 69 11.77 3.67 -1.63
N VAL A 70 11.99 2.66 -2.47
CA VAL A 70 11.78 1.26 -2.13
C VAL A 70 13.13 0.63 -1.79
N GLY A 71 13.28 0.14 -0.56
CA GLY A 71 14.44 -0.60 -0.09
C GLY A 71 14.22 -2.11 -0.25
N GLY A 72 15.23 -2.81 -0.77
CA GLY A 72 15.23 -4.26 -0.96
C GLY A 72 15.46 -5.06 0.32
#